data_AF-A0A9D6ILQ5-F1
#
_entry.id   AF-A0A9D6ILQ5-F1
#
_cell.length_a   1.000
_cell.length_b   1.000
_cell.length_c   1.000
_cell.angle_alpha   90.00
_cell.angle_beta   90.00
_cell.angle_gamma   90.00
#
_symmetry.space_group_name_H-M   'P 1'
#
loop_
_entity.id
_entity.type
_entity.pdbx_description
1 polymer ?
#
loop_
_entity_poly.entity_id
_entity_poly.type
_entity_poly.pdbx_seq_one_letter_code
_entity_poly.pdbx_strand_id
1 'polypeptide(L)'
;MTCDPDAVLQRPRDISFAIDRAVEWNGEHPDLKGRIDASKVAVLGHSFGAYTTLAACGARPILDYLDPPVEPATGLAGDLSDRRITIGVAMSPQGTGTSRFGPESFKTLSRPILAFSGTKDVEFGPDGKEVPPEDRKNGFDLWSAGSKVLIWMENVDHMAFADNPKSWLFPSAARPDTMRIVMEMTRLFCDWKLKGNEAARAAFSEKHAKELLGGVVTKLTWLER
;
A
#
# COMPACT_ATOMS: atom_id res chain seq x y z
N MET A 1 14.63 5.49 -9.48
CA MET A 1 13.95 5.32 -8.17
C MET A 1 14.68 6.16 -7.14
N THR A 2 13.99 6.68 -6.11
CA THR A 2 14.67 7.53 -5.11
C THR A 2 15.54 6.71 -4.14
N CYS A 3 16.78 7.15 -3.96
CA CYS A 3 17.73 6.74 -2.92
C CYS A 3 17.84 7.81 -1.81
N ASP A 4 17.11 8.91 -1.92
CA ASP A 4 17.14 10.00 -0.94
C ASP A 4 16.63 9.51 0.44
N PRO A 5 17.47 9.55 1.49
CA PRO A 5 17.09 9.11 2.83
C PRO A 5 15.91 9.91 3.39
N ASP A 6 15.77 11.20 3.06
CA ASP A 6 14.65 12.00 3.57
C ASP A 6 13.34 11.51 2.96
N ALA A 7 13.32 11.28 1.65
CA ALA A 7 12.15 10.71 0.98
C ALA A 7 11.76 9.33 1.53
N VAL A 8 12.74 8.49 1.90
CA VAL A 8 12.52 7.13 2.42
C VAL A 8 12.05 7.15 3.87
N LEU A 9 12.71 7.92 4.73
CA LEU A 9 12.51 7.89 6.18
C LEU A 9 11.48 8.89 6.69
N GLN A 10 11.27 10.01 6.00
CA GLN A 10 10.32 11.04 6.44
C GLN A 10 8.90 10.76 5.97
N ARG A 11 8.69 10.13 4.80
CA ARG A 11 7.31 9.87 4.32
C ARG A 11 6.45 9.09 5.31
N PRO A 12 6.93 8.03 6.01
CA PRO A 12 6.15 7.40 7.07
C PRO A 12 5.90 8.33 8.27
N ARG A 13 6.85 9.24 8.58
CA ARG A 13 6.71 10.24 9.65
C ARG A 13 5.72 11.34 9.27
N ASP A 14 5.61 11.69 7.99
CA ASP A 14 4.60 12.61 7.47
C ASP A 14 3.19 12.05 7.68
N ILE A 15 3.01 10.71 7.63
CA ILE A 15 1.75 10.06 8.01
C ILE A 15 1.45 10.29 9.49
N SER A 16 2.42 10.05 10.38
CA SER A 16 2.25 10.35 11.81
C SER A 16 1.92 11.82 12.07
N PHE A 17 2.61 12.73 11.39
CA PHE A 17 2.34 14.16 11.46
C PHE A 17 0.92 14.50 10.98
N ALA A 18 0.47 13.91 9.88
CA ALA A 18 -0.90 14.12 9.39
C ALA A 18 -1.95 13.62 10.37
N ILE A 19 -1.71 12.49 11.05
CA ILE A 19 -2.58 11.98 12.11
C ILE A 19 -2.56 12.93 13.32
N ASP A 20 -1.41 13.49 13.70
CA ASP A 20 -1.32 14.50 14.77
C ASP A 20 -2.18 15.73 14.46
N ARG A 21 -2.06 16.26 13.23
CA ARG A 21 -2.87 17.39 12.77
C ARG A 21 -4.36 17.05 12.77
N ALA A 22 -4.73 15.85 12.34
CA ALA A 22 -6.12 15.40 12.37
C ALA A 22 -6.70 15.34 13.79
N VAL A 23 -5.91 14.89 14.78
CA VAL A 23 -6.31 14.89 16.20
C VAL A 23 -6.49 16.32 16.73
N GLU A 24 -5.52 17.20 16.45
CA GLU A 24 -5.56 18.61 16.84
C GLU A 24 -6.78 19.32 16.25
N TRP A 25 -6.99 19.19 14.94
CA TRP A 25 -8.12 19.81 14.26
C TRP A 25 -9.47 19.26 14.74
N ASN A 26 -9.54 18.00 15.12
CA ASN A 26 -10.75 17.43 15.70
C ASN A 26 -11.10 18.03 17.08
N GLY A 27 -10.13 18.58 17.81
CA GLY A 27 -10.36 19.25 19.09
C GLY A 27 -10.72 20.73 18.95
N GLU A 28 -10.07 21.42 18.02
CA GLU A 28 -9.98 22.89 18.05
C GLU A 28 -10.35 23.60 16.74
N HIS A 29 -10.28 22.94 15.58
CA HIS A 29 -10.50 23.62 14.29
C HIS A 29 -11.98 24.01 14.09
N PRO A 30 -12.29 25.26 13.66
CA PRO A 30 -13.67 25.74 13.54
C PRO A 30 -14.60 24.82 12.75
N ASP A 31 -14.11 24.28 11.63
CA ASP A 31 -14.91 23.44 10.73
C ASP A 31 -14.78 21.93 10.97
N LEU A 32 -13.68 21.47 11.57
CA LEU A 32 -13.35 20.04 11.67
C LEU A 32 -13.54 19.47 13.07
N LYS A 33 -13.77 20.33 14.06
CA LYS A 33 -14.02 19.91 15.45
C LYS A 33 -15.14 18.88 15.53
N GLY A 34 -14.84 17.74 16.15
CA GLY A 34 -15.78 16.62 16.33
C GLY A 34 -16.14 15.85 15.05
N ARG A 35 -15.48 16.09 13.91
CA ARG A 35 -15.78 15.43 12.63
C ARG A 35 -14.85 14.26 12.28
N ILE A 36 -13.76 14.07 13.01
CA ILE A 36 -12.72 13.08 12.70
C ILE A 36 -12.65 12.04 13.83
N ASP A 37 -12.86 10.76 13.48
CA ASP A 37 -12.62 9.66 14.41
C ASP A 37 -11.17 9.16 14.26
N ALA A 38 -10.24 9.80 14.97
CA ALA A 38 -8.81 9.46 14.93
C ALA A 38 -8.48 8.11 15.61
N SER A 39 -9.47 7.39 16.17
CA SER A 39 -9.29 6.01 16.64
C SER A 39 -9.36 4.98 15.50
N LYS A 40 -9.81 5.40 14.31
CA LYS A 40 -10.03 4.55 13.13
C LYS A 40 -9.30 5.12 11.92
N VAL A 41 -8.04 4.75 11.75
CA VAL A 41 -7.16 5.31 10.73
C VAL A 41 -6.83 4.27 9.67
N ALA A 42 -7.10 4.59 8.41
CA ALA A 42 -6.57 3.87 7.26
C ALA A 42 -5.51 4.72 6.56
N VAL A 43 -4.41 4.08 6.17
CA VAL A 43 -3.37 4.69 5.32
C VAL A 43 -3.39 3.99 3.98
N LEU A 44 -3.39 4.78 2.91
CA LEU A 44 -3.48 4.27 1.55
C LEU A 44 -2.38 4.92 0.70
N GLY A 45 -1.79 4.15 -0.21
CA GLY A 45 -0.80 4.71 -1.11
C GLY A 45 -0.49 3.84 -2.31
N HIS A 46 -0.10 4.49 -3.40
CA HIS A 46 0.30 3.88 -4.66
C HIS A 46 1.82 3.95 -4.84
N SER A 47 2.43 2.87 -5.34
CA SER A 47 3.85 2.81 -5.67
C SER A 47 4.73 3.21 -4.48
N PHE A 48 5.45 4.32 -4.52
CA PHE A 48 6.23 4.78 -3.36
C PHE A 48 5.34 5.18 -2.15
N GLY A 49 4.08 5.51 -2.39
CA GLY A 49 3.05 5.59 -1.36
C GLY A 49 2.66 4.23 -0.76
N ALA A 50 2.72 3.15 -1.54
CA ALA A 50 2.51 1.79 -1.03
C ALA A 50 3.67 1.37 -0.11
N TYR A 51 4.92 1.65 -0.51
CA TYR A 51 6.08 1.57 0.37
C TYR A 51 5.85 2.32 1.69
N THR A 52 5.39 3.58 1.59
CA THR A 52 5.12 4.43 2.75
C THR A 52 4.06 3.80 3.66
N THR A 53 3.00 3.26 3.06
CA THR A 53 1.90 2.58 3.77
C THR A 53 2.40 1.35 4.52
N LEU A 54 3.21 0.51 3.87
CA LEU A 54 3.78 -0.68 4.50
C LEU A 54 4.71 -0.31 5.65
N ALA A 55 5.58 0.69 5.45
CA ALA A 55 6.49 1.16 6.49
C ALA A 55 5.75 1.71 7.72
N ALA A 56 4.74 2.57 7.48
CA ALA A 56 3.89 3.10 8.54
C ALA A 56 3.06 2.01 9.26
N CYS A 57 2.81 0.88 8.59
CA CYS A 57 2.15 -0.30 9.18
C CYS A 57 3.10 -1.30 9.84
N GLY A 58 4.41 -1.03 9.87
CA GLY A 58 5.40 -1.84 10.58
C GLY A 58 6.38 -2.61 9.71
N ALA A 59 6.33 -2.51 8.37
CA ALA A 59 7.45 -2.99 7.58
C ALA A 59 8.69 -2.12 7.84
N ARG A 60 9.88 -2.72 7.87
CA ARG A 60 11.14 -2.00 8.11
C ARG A 60 11.96 -1.94 6.82
N PRO A 61 12.15 -0.76 6.21
CA PRO A 61 12.96 -0.60 5.01
C PRO A 61 14.43 -1.01 5.21
N ILE A 62 15.10 -1.38 4.12
CA ILE A 62 16.57 -1.54 4.09
C ILE A 62 17.22 -0.14 3.95
N LEU A 63 18.38 0.08 4.56
CA LEU A 63 19.13 1.34 4.51
C LEU A 63 20.26 1.34 3.47
N ASP A 64 20.71 0.16 3.05
CA ASP A 64 21.93 -0.08 2.25
C ASP A 64 21.96 0.68 0.91
N TYR A 65 20.80 1.04 0.37
CA TYR A 65 20.68 1.71 -0.94
C TYR A 65 20.56 3.24 -0.84
N LEU A 66 20.56 3.80 0.37
CA LEU A 66 20.34 5.23 0.57
C LEU A 66 21.59 6.05 0.26
N ASP A 67 21.37 7.21 -0.35
CA ASP A 67 22.41 8.17 -0.73
C ASP A 67 21.94 9.61 -0.40
N PRO A 68 22.57 10.30 0.57
CA PRO A 68 23.71 9.85 1.36
C PRO A 68 23.33 8.73 2.37
N PRO A 69 24.30 7.92 2.83
CA PRO A 69 24.08 6.92 3.87
C PRO A 69 23.59 7.55 5.18
N VAL A 70 22.75 6.82 5.91
CA VAL A 70 22.21 7.21 7.23
C VAL A 70 22.47 6.11 8.24
N GLU A 71 23.02 6.45 9.41
CA GLU A 71 23.36 5.48 10.47
C GLU A 71 22.18 4.55 10.81
N PRO A 72 22.38 3.21 10.90
CA PRO A 72 23.66 2.48 10.89
C PRO A 72 24.26 2.16 9.49
N ALA A 73 23.87 2.90 8.44
CA ALA A 73 24.24 2.78 7.03
C ALA A 73 23.80 1.48 6.32
N THR A 74 23.62 0.39 7.08
CA THR A 74 23.23 -0.92 6.56
C THR A 74 22.18 -1.59 7.45
N GLY A 75 21.49 -2.58 6.90
CA GLY A 75 20.45 -3.33 7.57
C GLY A 75 19.09 -2.60 7.55
N LEU A 76 18.27 -2.89 8.55
CA LEU A 76 16.90 -2.38 8.61
C LEU A 76 16.83 -1.03 9.30
N ALA A 77 16.07 -0.10 8.74
CA ALA A 77 15.66 1.14 9.38
C ALA A 77 15.03 0.86 10.76
N GLY A 78 15.03 1.87 11.64
CA GLY A 78 14.26 1.82 12.89
C GLY A 78 12.76 1.59 12.66
N ASP A 79 12.00 1.43 13.74
CA ASP A 79 10.54 1.37 13.63
C ASP A 79 10.00 2.73 13.17
N LEU A 80 9.33 2.71 12.01
CA LEU A 80 8.68 3.87 11.40
C LEU A 80 7.14 3.79 11.49
N SER A 81 6.62 2.82 12.25
CA SER A 81 5.19 2.59 12.34
C SER A 81 4.48 3.57 13.25
N ASP A 82 3.19 3.79 12.97
CA ASP A 82 2.31 4.53 13.86
C ASP A 82 1.23 3.60 14.43
N ARG A 83 1.22 3.48 15.76
CA ARG A 83 0.29 2.57 16.45
C ARG A 83 -1.19 2.91 16.25
N ARG A 84 -1.52 4.14 15.87
CA ARG A 84 -2.88 4.63 15.63
C ARG A 84 -3.44 4.10 14.30
N ILE A 85 -2.59 3.66 13.39
CA ILE A 85 -3.02 3.08 12.11
C ILE A 85 -3.74 1.76 12.41
N THR A 86 -4.99 1.68 11.95
CA THR A 86 -5.84 0.49 12.06
C THR A 86 -5.60 -0.47 10.90
N ILE A 87 -5.54 0.05 9.67
CA ILE A 87 -5.34 -0.75 8.44
C ILE A 87 -4.48 0.01 7.41
N GLY A 88 -3.84 -0.75 6.52
CA GLY A 88 -3.17 -0.22 5.34
C GLY A 88 -3.81 -0.69 4.03
N VAL A 89 -3.76 0.15 2.99
CA VAL A 89 -4.10 -0.23 1.61
C VAL A 89 -2.93 0.12 0.68
N ALA A 90 -2.30 -0.90 0.12
CA ALA A 90 -1.09 -0.77 -0.66
C ALA A 90 -1.36 -1.10 -2.14
N MET A 91 -1.31 -0.09 -3.02
CA MET A 91 -1.49 -0.26 -4.46
C MET A 91 -0.12 -0.31 -5.14
N SER A 92 0.20 -1.42 -5.80
CA SER A 92 1.55 -1.71 -6.32
C SER A 92 2.64 -1.69 -5.22
N PRO A 93 2.50 -2.48 -4.13
CA PRO A 93 3.56 -2.60 -3.14
C PRO A 93 4.82 -3.23 -3.73
N GLN A 94 5.98 -2.79 -3.25
CA GLN A 94 7.29 -3.29 -3.68
C GLN A 94 7.53 -4.70 -3.12
N GLY A 95 8.11 -5.57 -3.95
CA GLY A 95 8.74 -6.79 -3.48
C GLY A 95 10.17 -6.55 -2.99
N THR A 96 10.96 -7.61 -2.95
CA THR A 96 12.35 -7.56 -2.49
C THR A 96 13.35 -7.15 -3.57
N GLY A 97 13.00 -7.31 -4.84
CA GLY A 97 13.86 -7.02 -5.99
C GLY A 97 14.26 -5.54 -6.11
N THR A 98 13.48 -4.62 -5.51
CA THR A 98 13.83 -3.19 -5.49
C THR A 98 14.89 -2.80 -4.46
N SER A 99 15.34 -3.75 -3.64
CA SER A 99 16.24 -3.51 -2.49
C SER A 99 15.68 -2.56 -1.41
N ARG A 100 14.42 -2.13 -1.51
CA ARG A 100 13.77 -1.31 -0.47
C ARG A 100 13.33 -2.10 0.75
N PHE A 101 12.95 -3.34 0.50
CA PHE A 101 12.58 -4.31 1.52
C PHE A 101 13.35 -5.59 1.26
N GLY A 102 13.67 -6.31 2.33
CA GLY A 102 14.19 -7.67 2.29
C GLY A 102 13.22 -8.63 2.98
N PRO A 103 13.56 -9.93 3.04
CA PRO A 103 12.76 -10.93 3.74
C PRO A 103 12.46 -10.56 5.19
N GLU A 104 13.43 -9.96 5.88
CA GLU A 104 13.31 -9.56 7.28
C GLU A 104 12.43 -8.31 7.48
N SER A 105 12.27 -7.49 6.43
CA SER A 105 11.53 -6.22 6.49
C SER A 105 10.07 -6.40 6.89
N PHE A 106 9.45 -7.52 6.51
CA PHE A 106 8.01 -7.72 6.69
C PHE A 106 7.65 -8.46 7.98
N LYS A 107 8.62 -8.91 8.79
CA LYS A 107 8.37 -9.63 10.04
C LYS A 107 7.55 -8.84 11.05
N THR A 108 7.71 -7.52 11.05
CA THR A 108 7.03 -6.58 11.96
C THR A 108 5.79 -5.92 11.35
N LEU A 109 5.40 -6.28 10.11
CA LEU A 109 4.21 -5.76 9.44
C LEU A 109 2.94 -6.31 10.09
N SER A 110 2.47 -5.66 11.15
CA SER A 110 1.47 -6.21 12.08
C SER A 110 0.04 -5.78 11.80
N ARG A 111 -0.19 -4.70 11.03
CA ARG A 111 -1.53 -4.19 10.72
C ARG A 111 -2.20 -5.01 9.61
N PRO A 112 -3.53 -5.19 9.61
CA PRO A 112 -4.23 -5.71 8.44
C PRO A 112 -3.93 -4.87 7.20
N ILE A 113 -3.61 -5.52 6.08
CA ILE A 113 -3.28 -4.86 4.80
C ILE A 113 -4.13 -5.44 3.69
N LEU A 114 -4.75 -4.55 2.90
CA LEU A 114 -5.27 -4.88 1.58
C LEU A 114 -4.29 -4.39 0.53
N ALA A 115 -3.90 -5.26 -0.39
CA ALA A 115 -2.95 -4.95 -1.44
C ALA A 115 -3.52 -5.26 -2.82
N PHE A 116 -3.04 -4.50 -3.81
CA PHE A 116 -3.40 -4.68 -5.21
C PHE A 116 -2.14 -4.61 -6.06
N SER A 117 -2.05 -5.48 -7.07
CA SER A 117 -0.99 -5.43 -8.08
C SER A 117 -1.42 -6.20 -9.32
N GLY A 118 -0.63 -6.13 -10.39
CA GLY A 118 -0.99 -6.72 -11.67
C GLY A 118 0.11 -7.47 -12.41
N THR A 119 -0.29 -8.32 -13.37
CA THR A 119 0.64 -9.11 -14.19
C THR A 119 1.47 -8.28 -15.18
N LYS A 120 1.20 -6.98 -15.33
CA LYS A 120 2.01 -6.04 -16.13
C LYS A 120 2.62 -4.93 -15.27
N ASP A 121 2.55 -5.06 -13.94
CA ASP A 121 3.03 -4.06 -12.99
C ASP A 121 4.55 -4.19 -12.77
N VAL A 122 5.31 -3.86 -13.81
CA VAL A 122 6.77 -3.88 -13.81
C VAL A 122 7.28 -2.80 -12.86
N GLU A 123 8.33 -3.13 -12.11
CA GLU A 123 9.10 -2.14 -11.37
C GLU A 123 10.56 -2.15 -11.82
N PHE A 124 11.34 -1.24 -11.27
CA PHE A 124 12.75 -1.13 -11.58
C PHE A 124 13.55 -1.35 -10.30
N GLY A 125 14.73 -1.94 -10.39
CA GLY A 125 15.69 -2.07 -9.32
C GLY A 125 16.51 -0.78 -9.13
N PRO A 126 17.31 -0.69 -8.06
CA PRO A 126 18.20 0.45 -7.84
C PRO A 126 19.24 0.62 -8.96
N ASP A 127 19.60 -0.47 -9.63
CA ASP A 127 20.49 -0.50 -10.81
C ASP A 127 19.78 -0.10 -12.11
N GLY A 128 18.50 0.28 -12.04
CA GLY A 128 17.68 0.67 -13.18
C GLY A 128 17.19 -0.50 -14.04
N LYS A 129 17.48 -1.75 -13.68
CA LYS A 129 16.98 -2.92 -14.41
C LYS A 129 15.53 -3.20 -14.06
N GLU A 130 14.79 -3.78 -15.00
CA GLU A 130 13.43 -4.24 -14.74
C GLU A 130 13.42 -5.36 -13.70
N VAL A 131 12.47 -5.28 -12.78
CA VAL A 131 12.12 -6.31 -11.82
C VAL A 131 10.75 -6.84 -12.26
N PRO A 132 10.60 -8.16 -12.43
CA PRO A 132 9.36 -8.75 -12.94
C PRO A 132 8.20 -8.48 -11.97
N PRO A 133 6.95 -8.32 -12.47
CA PRO A 133 5.78 -8.08 -11.62
C PRO A 133 5.60 -9.14 -10.52
N GLU A 134 6.01 -10.38 -10.78
CA GLU A 134 5.99 -11.49 -9.84
C GLU A 134 6.79 -11.21 -8.56
N ASP A 135 7.79 -10.33 -8.58
CA ASP A 135 8.53 -9.93 -7.37
C ASP A 135 7.61 -9.30 -6.32
N ARG A 136 6.62 -8.51 -6.75
CA ARG A 136 5.60 -7.93 -5.87
C ARG A 136 4.74 -9.01 -5.21
N LYS A 137 4.39 -10.03 -5.98
CA LYS A 137 3.62 -11.20 -5.50
C LYS A 137 4.47 -12.05 -4.55
N ASN A 138 5.73 -12.29 -4.86
CA ASN A 138 6.66 -13.03 -4.00
C ASN A 138 6.96 -12.25 -2.70
N GLY A 139 6.98 -10.92 -2.75
CA GLY A 139 7.09 -10.05 -1.58
C GLY A 139 5.93 -10.27 -0.60
N PHE A 140 4.70 -10.48 -1.10
CA PHE A 140 3.55 -10.81 -0.26
C PHE A 140 3.73 -12.14 0.49
N ASP A 141 4.40 -13.13 -0.11
CA ASP A 141 4.72 -14.41 0.56
C ASP A 141 5.71 -14.26 1.72
N LEU A 142 6.28 -13.07 1.92
CA LEU A 142 7.16 -12.73 3.05
C LEU A 142 6.41 -11.95 4.15
N TRP A 143 5.19 -11.49 3.90
CA TRP A 143 4.43 -10.70 4.87
C TRP A 143 4.03 -11.53 6.08
N SER A 144 4.13 -10.96 7.29
CA SER A 144 3.66 -11.67 8.48
C SER A 144 2.20 -12.11 8.33
N ALA A 145 1.86 -13.24 8.95
CA ALA A 145 0.48 -13.73 8.97
C ALA A 145 -0.49 -12.71 9.59
N GLY A 146 -1.77 -12.83 9.27
CA GLY A 146 -2.86 -12.09 9.88
C GLY A 146 -3.45 -11.02 8.97
N SER A 147 -4.70 -11.24 8.55
CA SER A 147 -5.56 -10.32 7.80
C SER A 147 -4.82 -9.54 6.71
N LYS A 148 -3.97 -10.22 5.93
CA LYS A 148 -3.36 -9.65 4.72
C LYS A 148 -4.06 -10.23 3.51
N VAL A 149 -4.42 -9.40 2.56
CA VAL A 149 -4.98 -9.83 1.27
C VAL A 149 -4.22 -9.13 0.15
N LEU A 150 -3.80 -9.88 -0.85
CA LEU A 150 -3.35 -9.35 -2.13
C LEU A 150 -4.33 -9.79 -3.23
N ILE A 151 -4.94 -8.81 -3.88
CA ILE A 151 -5.75 -9.00 -5.09
C ILE A 151 -4.83 -8.81 -6.29
N TRP A 152 -4.40 -9.92 -6.88
CA TRP A 152 -3.50 -9.97 -8.02
C TRP A 152 -4.29 -10.03 -9.33
N MET A 153 -4.19 -9.00 -10.16
CA MET A 153 -5.06 -8.79 -11.32
C MET A 153 -4.35 -8.99 -12.66
N GLU A 154 -5.01 -9.65 -13.60
CA GLU A 154 -4.50 -9.84 -14.96
C GLU A 154 -4.53 -8.51 -15.75
N ASN A 155 -3.52 -8.28 -16.59
CA ASN A 155 -3.37 -7.13 -17.49
C ASN A 155 -3.22 -5.76 -16.82
N VAL A 156 -3.17 -5.71 -15.50
CA VAL A 156 -2.98 -4.46 -14.76
C VAL A 156 -1.51 -4.05 -14.78
N ASP A 157 -1.26 -2.84 -15.28
CA ASP A 157 0.05 -2.18 -15.29
C ASP A 157 0.18 -1.18 -14.13
N HIS A 158 1.41 -0.68 -13.92
CA HIS A 158 1.73 0.22 -12.80
C HIS A 158 0.88 1.49 -12.74
N MET A 159 0.42 1.99 -13.89
CA MET A 159 -0.26 3.27 -14.04
C MET A 159 -1.78 3.14 -14.03
N ALA A 160 -2.29 1.93 -13.85
CA ALA A 160 -3.71 1.63 -13.68
C ALA A 160 -4.28 2.13 -12.34
N PHE A 161 -3.41 2.41 -11.36
CA PHE A 161 -3.78 2.86 -10.00
C PHE A 161 -3.73 4.39 -9.80
N ALA A 162 -3.34 5.14 -10.84
CA ALA A 162 -3.14 6.58 -10.74
C ALA A 162 -4.15 7.35 -11.61
N ASP A 163 -4.89 8.25 -10.96
CA ASP A 163 -5.79 9.20 -11.61
C ASP A 163 -5.01 10.42 -12.10
N ASN A 164 -4.21 10.25 -13.15
CA ASN A 164 -3.68 11.39 -13.89
C ASN A 164 -4.43 11.58 -15.21
N PRO A 165 -5.57 12.31 -15.21
CA PRO A 165 -6.38 12.52 -16.41
C PRO A 165 -5.68 13.43 -17.43
N LYS A 166 -4.63 14.17 -17.06
CA LYS A 166 -3.93 15.14 -17.93
C LYS A 166 -2.59 14.62 -18.47
N SER A 167 -2.00 13.60 -17.84
CA SER A 167 -0.77 12.99 -18.31
C SER A 167 -1.09 11.83 -19.23
N TRP A 168 -1.40 12.17 -20.48
CA TRP A 168 -1.41 11.23 -21.60
C TRP A 168 -0.06 10.51 -21.79
N LEU A 169 0.99 10.94 -21.10
CA LEU A 169 2.31 10.31 -21.13
C LEU A 169 2.30 8.87 -20.60
N PHE A 170 1.32 8.49 -19.77
CA PHE A 170 1.24 7.13 -19.21
C PHE A 170 -0.22 6.60 -19.13
N PRO A 171 -0.83 6.29 -20.29
CA PRO A 171 -2.16 5.71 -20.32
C PRO A 171 -2.13 4.26 -19.84
N SER A 172 -3.21 3.82 -19.19
CA SER A 172 -3.43 2.41 -18.86
C SER A 172 -4.81 2.00 -19.35
N ALA A 173 -4.87 0.98 -20.21
CA ALA A 173 -6.13 0.40 -20.65
C ALA A 173 -6.86 -0.30 -19.51
N ALA A 174 -6.13 -0.79 -18.50
CA ALA A 174 -6.68 -1.51 -17.35
C ALA A 174 -7.28 -0.57 -16.29
N ARG A 175 -7.02 0.74 -16.35
CA ARG A 175 -7.43 1.71 -15.32
C ARG A 175 -8.93 1.65 -14.97
N PRO A 176 -9.88 1.64 -15.92
CA PRO A 176 -11.31 1.65 -15.56
C PRO A 176 -11.72 0.41 -14.74
N ASP A 177 -11.24 -0.77 -15.12
CA ASP A 177 -11.52 -2.02 -14.41
C ASP A 177 -10.77 -2.07 -13.07
N THR A 178 -9.50 -1.66 -13.07
CA THR A 178 -8.65 -1.62 -11.87
C THR A 178 -9.26 -0.71 -10.81
N MET A 179 -9.63 0.52 -11.17
CA MET A 179 -10.20 1.47 -10.23
C MET A 179 -11.56 1.00 -9.71
N ARG A 180 -12.39 0.35 -10.54
CA ARG A 180 -13.65 -0.26 -10.07
C ARG A 180 -13.41 -1.30 -8.98
N ILE A 181 -12.45 -2.20 -9.19
CA ILE A 181 -12.08 -3.24 -8.22
C ILE A 181 -11.46 -2.61 -6.96
N VAL A 182 -10.45 -1.74 -7.13
CA VAL A 182 -9.71 -1.11 -6.03
C VAL A 182 -10.65 -0.30 -5.14
N MET A 183 -11.51 0.54 -5.70
CA MET A 183 -12.43 1.38 -4.93
C MET A 183 -13.41 0.55 -4.10
N GLU A 184 -14.07 -0.44 -4.70
CA GLU A 184 -15.07 -1.25 -3.99
C GLU A 184 -14.43 -2.12 -2.91
N MET A 185 -13.33 -2.81 -3.23
CA MET A 185 -12.67 -3.68 -2.26
C MET A 185 -12.03 -2.87 -1.11
N THR A 186 -11.51 -1.67 -1.41
CA THR A 186 -11.04 -0.73 -0.38
C THR A 186 -12.17 -0.25 0.52
N ARG A 187 -13.31 0.15 -0.07
CA ARG A 187 -14.49 0.59 0.69
C ARG A 187 -14.98 -0.51 1.63
N LEU A 188 -15.13 -1.73 1.13
CA LEU A 188 -15.53 -2.89 1.93
C LEU A 188 -14.56 -3.17 3.07
N PHE A 189 -13.25 -3.13 2.80
CA PHE A 189 -12.22 -3.36 3.81
C PHE A 189 -12.24 -2.28 4.90
N CYS A 190 -12.38 -1.01 4.52
CA CYS A 190 -12.54 0.10 5.47
C CYS A 190 -13.83 -0.02 6.29
N ASP A 191 -14.98 -0.26 5.65
CA ASP A 191 -16.26 -0.40 6.36
C ASP A 191 -16.24 -1.58 7.34
N TRP A 192 -15.62 -2.69 6.97
CA TRP A 192 -15.44 -3.82 7.88
C TRP A 192 -14.46 -3.48 9.02
N LYS A 193 -13.21 -3.16 8.70
CA LYS A 193 -12.13 -3.10 9.70
C LYS A 193 -12.15 -1.84 10.55
N LEU A 194 -12.66 -0.73 10.04
CA LEU A 194 -12.79 0.52 10.79
C LEU A 194 -14.15 0.61 11.50
N LYS A 195 -15.25 0.22 10.84
CA LYS A 195 -16.61 0.44 11.36
C LYS A 195 -17.27 -0.80 11.95
N GLY A 196 -16.65 -1.98 11.84
CA GLY A 196 -17.24 -3.24 12.32
C GLY A 196 -18.46 -3.68 11.50
N ASN A 197 -18.56 -3.27 10.23
CA ASN A 197 -19.72 -3.59 9.40
C ASN A 197 -19.65 -5.06 8.93
N GLU A 198 -20.49 -5.92 9.52
CA GLU A 198 -20.54 -7.35 9.18
C GLU A 198 -21.06 -7.65 7.77
N ALA A 199 -21.89 -6.78 7.19
CA ALA A 199 -22.30 -6.92 5.78
C ALA A 199 -21.10 -6.65 4.85
N ALA A 200 -20.27 -5.64 5.19
CA ALA A 200 -19.05 -5.36 4.45
C ALA A 200 -18.03 -6.51 4.59
N ARG A 201 -17.91 -7.10 5.78
CA ARG A 201 -17.11 -8.31 6.01
C ARG A 201 -17.55 -9.47 5.13
N ALA A 202 -18.86 -9.73 5.06
CA ALA A 202 -19.41 -10.83 4.25
C ALA A 202 -19.20 -10.59 2.75
N ALA A 203 -19.31 -9.34 2.30
CA ALA A 203 -19.07 -8.97 0.91
C ALA A 203 -17.58 -8.95 0.52
N PHE A 204 -16.67 -8.67 1.46
CA PHE A 204 -15.22 -8.68 1.22
C PHE A 204 -14.70 -10.11 0.96
N SER A 205 -14.82 -10.55 -0.29
CA SER A 205 -14.52 -11.91 -0.72
C SER A 205 -13.97 -11.95 -2.15
N GLU A 206 -13.25 -13.04 -2.48
CA GLU A 206 -12.79 -13.28 -3.84
C GLU A 206 -13.96 -13.34 -4.84
N LYS A 207 -15.09 -13.94 -4.43
CA LYS A 207 -16.29 -14.03 -5.27
C LYS A 207 -16.77 -12.65 -5.69
N HIS A 208 -16.96 -11.74 -4.72
CA HIS A 208 -17.39 -10.36 -4.99
C HIS A 208 -16.37 -9.61 -5.84
N ALA A 209 -15.07 -9.76 -5.55
CA ALA A 209 -14.02 -9.15 -6.37
C ALA A 209 -14.09 -9.62 -7.84
N LYS A 210 -14.40 -10.90 -8.09
CA LYS A 210 -14.55 -11.46 -9.45
C LYS A 210 -15.79 -10.93 -10.18
N GLU A 211 -16.84 -10.53 -9.47
CA GLU A 211 -18.02 -9.90 -10.07
C GLU A 211 -17.71 -8.49 -10.61
N LEU A 212 -16.60 -7.88 -10.18
CA LEU A 212 -16.15 -6.55 -10.62
C LEU A 212 -15.22 -6.58 -11.83
N LEU A 213 -14.85 -7.75 -12.33
CA LEU A 213 -14.00 -7.91 -13.53
C LEU A 213 -14.62 -7.22 -14.76
N GLY A 214 -13.81 -6.97 -15.78
CA GLY A 214 -14.22 -6.22 -16.96
C GLY A 214 -13.55 -6.67 -18.24
N GLY A 215 -13.52 -5.77 -19.23
CA GLY A 215 -13.01 -6.08 -20.57
C GLY A 215 -11.50 -6.23 -20.64
N VAL A 216 -10.75 -5.60 -19.73
CA VAL A 216 -9.27 -5.64 -19.70
C VAL A 216 -8.79 -6.49 -18.54
N VAL A 217 -9.34 -6.28 -17.34
CA VAL A 217 -9.05 -7.13 -16.18
C VAL A 217 -10.04 -8.29 -16.18
N THR A 218 -9.63 -9.38 -16.83
CA THR A 218 -10.46 -10.57 -17.08
C THR A 218 -10.33 -11.66 -16.03
N LYS A 219 -9.28 -11.58 -15.21
CA LYS A 219 -9.00 -12.54 -14.14
C LYS A 219 -8.34 -11.85 -12.96
N LEU A 220 -8.60 -12.36 -11.78
CA LEU A 220 -7.85 -12.04 -10.57
C LEU A 220 -7.57 -13.30 -9.76
N THR A 221 -6.54 -13.24 -8.92
CA THR A 221 -6.20 -14.24 -7.91
C THR A 221 -6.26 -13.57 -6.55
N TRP A 222 -6.97 -14.21 -5.61
CA TRP A 222 -6.99 -13.82 -4.21
C TRP A 222 -5.92 -14.56 -3.42
N LEU A 223 -5.04 -13.82 -2.77
CA LEU A 223 -4.00 -14.36 -1.90
C LEU A 223 -4.21 -13.81 -0.50
N GLU A 224 -4.12 -14.67 0.51
CA GLU A 224 -4.34 -14.29 1.91
C GLU A 224 -3.30 -14.89 2.85
N ARG A 225 -3.01 -14.17 3.94
CA ARG A 225 -2.13 -14.61 5.03
C ARG A 225 -2.65 -14.19 6.40
#